data_AF-A0A1I0BYM7-F1
#
_entry.id   AF-A0A1I0BYM7-F1
#
_cell.length_a   1.000
_cell.length_b   1.000
_cell.length_c   1.000
_cell.angle_alpha   90.00
_cell.angle_beta   90.00
_cell.angle_gamma   90.00
#
_symmetry.space_group_name_H-M   'P 1'
#
loop_
_entity.id
_entity.type
_entity.pdbx_description
1 polymer ?
#
loop_
_entity_poly.entity_id
_entity_poly.type
_entity_poly.pdbx_seq_one_letter_code
_entity_poly.pdbx_strand_id
1 'polypeptide(L)'
;MKSIIVIIIFLLIIALGIAIGSQNNSVVEVNYLIAKSELSLSLVLAISFGLGFFIAWCFCGLLYFKVLFSRRLLKRKVNKLVKEVDKKDKDIQKLSRKSQLDADFLLTKKQNTERLNSSL
;
A
#
# COMPACT_ATOMS: atom_id res chain seq x y z
N MET A 1 -7.77 -18.54 -7.05
CA MET A 1 -8.88 -19.06 -7.89
C MET A 1 -9.87 -17.97 -8.31
N LYS A 2 -10.36 -17.11 -7.39
CA LYS A 2 -11.29 -16.00 -7.72
C LYS A 2 -10.78 -15.07 -8.84
N SER A 3 -9.49 -14.71 -8.83
CA SER A 3 -8.90 -13.83 -9.86
C SER A 3 -8.89 -14.44 -11.27
N ILE A 4 -8.70 -15.76 -11.37
CA ILE A 4 -8.70 -16.46 -12.68
C ILE A 4 -10.12 -16.47 -13.25
N ILE A 5 -11.13 -16.74 -12.41
CA ILE A 5 -12.54 -16.72 -12.81
C ILE A 5 -12.94 -15.33 -13.32
N VAL A 6 -12.54 -14.26 -12.62
CA VAL A 6 -12.79 -12.88 -13.04
C VAL A 6 -12.15 -12.58 -14.40
N ILE A 7 -10.92 -13.04 -14.64
CA ILE A 7 -10.23 -12.85 -15.93
C ILE A 7 -10.96 -13.59 -17.06
N ILE A 8 -11.40 -14.84 -16.81
CA ILE A 8 -12.14 -15.62 -17.82
C ILE A 8 -13.46 -14.93 -18.17
N ILE A 9 -14.23 -14.49 -17.18
CA ILE A 9 -15.49 -13.76 -17.39
C ILE A 9 -15.24 -12.47 -18.19
N PHE A 10 -14.19 -11.73 -17.84
CA PHE A 10 -13.82 -10.51 -18.53
C PHE A 10 -13.47 -10.76 -20.01
N LEU A 11 -12.67 -11.80 -20.30
CA LEU A 11 -12.36 -12.20 -21.67
C LEU A 11 -13.60 -12.64 -22.44
N LEU A 12 -14.53 -13.35 -21.80
CA LEU A 12 -15.81 -13.74 -22.39
C LEU A 12 -16.64 -12.52 -22.80
N ILE A 13 -16.71 -11.50 -21.94
CA ILE A 13 -17.43 -10.25 -22.25
C ILE A 13 -16.79 -9.53 -23.44
N ILE A 14 -15.46 -9.46 -23.50
CA ILE A 14 -14.74 -8.86 -24.63
C ILE A 14 -15.03 -9.65 -25.92
N ALA A 15 -14.94 -10.98 -25.87
CA ALA A 15 -15.20 -11.82 -27.04
C ALA A 15 -16.64 -11.66 -27.55
N LEU A 16 -17.63 -11.59 -26.65
CA LEU A 16 -19.02 -11.30 -27.00
C LEU A 16 -19.17 -9.91 -27.63
N GLY A 17 -18.51 -8.89 -27.07
CA GLY A 17 -18.51 -7.54 -27.64
C GLY A 17 -17.95 -7.50 -29.06
N ILE A 18 -16.83 -8.20 -29.31
CA ILE A 18 -16.23 -8.32 -30.65
C ILE A 18 -17.16 -9.08 -31.60
N ALA A 19 -17.72 -10.21 -31.17
CA ALA A 19 -18.62 -11.01 -31.99
C ALA A 19 -19.87 -10.23 -32.42
N ILE A 20 -20.49 -9.50 -31.49
CA ILE A 20 -21.64 -8.64 -31.77
C ILE A 20 -21.23 -7.46 -32.67
N GLY A 21 -20.09 -6.83 -32.38
CA GLY A 21 -19.55 -5.73 -33.18
C GLY A 21 -19.19 -6.14 -34.61
N SER A 22 -18.73 -7.38 -34.80
CA SER A 22 -18.39 -7.94 -36.12
C SER A 22 -19.62 -8.29 -36.96
N GLN A 23 -20.76 -8.60 -36.34
CA GLN A 23 -22.02 -8.79 -37.07
C GLN A 23 -22.70 -7.46 -37.44
N ASN A 24 -22.26 -6.35 -36.85
CA ASN A 24 -22.78 -5.04 -37.20
C ASN A 24 -22.17 -4.56 -38.53
N ASN A 25 -22.92 -4.70 -39.62
CA ASN A 25 -22.50 -4.28 -40.95
C ASN A 25 -22.72 -2.77 -41.22
N SER A 26 -23.06 -1.99 -40.18
CA SER A 26 -23.30 -0.55 -40.31
C SER A 26 -21.97 0.19 -40.38
N VAL A 27 -21.81 0.99 -41.42
CA VAL A 27 -20.62 1.84 -41.65
C VAL A 27 -20.96 3.30 -41.41
N VAL A 28 -19.98 4.06 -40.93
CA VAL A 28 -20.04 5.50 -40.73
C VAL A 28 -18.93 6.14 -41.55
N GLU A 29 -19.28 7.18 -42.29
CA GLU A 29 -18.30 8.02 -42.97
C GLU A 29 -17.59 8.90 -41.93
N VAL A 30 -16.29 8.70 -41.78
CA VAL A 30 -15.41 9.56 -40.99
C VAL A 30 -14.70 10.51 -41.95
N ASN A 31 -15.08 11.78 -41.90
CA ASN A 31 -14.45 12.84 -42.68
C ASN A 31 -13.25 13.39 -41.92
N TYR A 32 -12.06 12.88 -42.22
CA TYR A 32 -10.82 13.50 -41.82
C TYR A 32 -10.62 14.74 -42.70
N LEU A 33 -10.08 15.83 -42.15
CA LEU A 33 -9.96 17.15 -42.82
C LEU A 33 -9.37 17.14 -44.25
N ILE A 34 -8.72 16.06 -44.68
CA ILE A 34 -8.12 15.85 -46.00
C ILE A 34 -8.67 14.59 -46.73
N ALA A 35 -9.41 13.69 -46.07
CA ALA A 35 -9.88 12.43 -46.65
C ALA A 35 -11.12 11.87 -45.93
N LYS A 36 -12.01 11.23 -46.70
CA LYS A 36 -13.15 10.47 -46.15
C LYS A 36 -12.80 8.99 -46.06
N SER A 37 -13.10 8.36 -44.93
CA SER A 37 -12.96 6.91 -44.73
C SER A 37 -14.30 6.33 -44.27
N GLU A 38 -14.68 5.20 -44.85
CA GLU A 38 -15.81 4.42 -44.34
C GLU A 38 -15.29 3.46 -43.28
N LEU A 39 -15.71 3.65 -42.03
CA LEU A 39 -15.36 2.76 -40.93
C LEU A 39 -16.63 2.12 -40.35
N SER A 40 -16.56 0.84 -40.01
CA SER A 40 -17.66 0.19 -39.29
C SER A 40 -17.92 0.91 -37.97
N LEU A 41 -19.21 1.11 -37.64
CA LEU A 41 -19.63 1.78 -36.39
C LEU A 41 -19.00 1.10 -35.17
N SER A 42 -18.89 -0.23 -35.21
CA SER A 42 -18.24 -1.04 -34.19
C SER A 42 -16.76 -0.72 -34.00
N LEU A 43 -16.01 -0.43 -35.07
CA LEU A 43 -14.60 -0.07 -35.00
C LEU A 43 -14.40 1.31 -34.36
N VAL A 44 -15.19 2.30 -34.77
CA VAL A 44 -15.15 3.65 -34.20
C VAL A 44 -15.43 3.61 -32.69
N LEU A 45 -16.43 2.81 -32.30
CA LEU A 45 -16.78 2.60 -30.91
C LEU A 45 -15.66 1.88 -30.15
N ALA A 46 -15.07 0.82 -30.72
CA ALA A 46 -13.96 0.08 -30.12
C ALA A 46 -12.73 0.96 -29.90
N ILE A 47 -12.37 1.81 -30.87
CA ILE A 47 -11.24 2.75 -30.73
C ILE A 47 -11.55 3.81 -29.67
N SER A 48 -12.75 4.36 -29.67
CA SER A 48 -13.17 5.38 -28.70
C SER A 48 -13.16 4.84 -27.27
N PHE A 49 -13.69 3.64 -27.05
CA PHE A 49 -13.63 2.95 -25.77
C PHE A 49 -12.21 2.54 -25.40
N GLY A 50 -11.42 2.04 -26.35
CA GLY A 50 -10.03 1.65 -26.14
C GLY A 50 -9.17 2.83 -25.68
N LEU A 51 -9.30 3.99 -26.34
CA LEU A 51 -8.62 5.23 -25.96
C LEU A 51 -9.09 5.72 -24.59
N GLY A 52 -10.40 5.77 -24.35
CA GLY A 52 -10.96 6.18 -23.06
C GLY A 52 -10.49 5.26 -21.92
N PHE A 53 -10.50 3.95 -22.14
CA PHE A 53 -10.01 2.95 -21.20
C PHE A 53 -8.52 3.11 -20.95
N PHE A 54 -7.70 3.31 -21.99
CA PHE A 54 -6.27 3.50 -21.83
C PHE A 54 -5.93 4.75 -21.03
N ILE A 55 -6.63 5.86 -21.28
CA ILE A 55 -6.49 7.10 -20.52
C ILE A 55 -6.87 6.85 -19.05
N ALA A 56 -8.05 6.28 -18.79
CA ALA A 56 -8.50 5.97 -17.44
C ALA A 56 -7.55 5.00 -16.71
N TRP A 57 -7.03 4.00 -17.42
CA TRP A 57 -6.04 3.05 -16.91
C TRP A 57 -4.74 3.75 -16.53
N CYS A 58 -4.23 4.67 -17.37
CA CYS A 58 -3.06 5.47 -17.06
C CYS A 58 -3.27 6.33 -15.81
N PHE A 59 -4.39 7.05 -15.71
CA PHE A 59 -4.71 7.84 -14.51
C PHE A 59 -4.82 6.97 -13.25
N CYS A 60 -5.53 5.84 -13.32
CA CYS A 60 -5.65 4.89 -12.23
C CYS A 60 -4.29 4.32 -11.82
N GLY A 61 -3.47 3.93 -12.80
CA GLY A 61 -2.12 3.42 -12.58
C GLY A 61 -1.21 4.42 -11.87
N LEU A 62 -1.25 5.69 -12.26
CA LEU A 62 -0.48 6.76 -11.61
C LEU A 62 -0.92 6.98 -10.15
N LEU A 63 -2.24 7.04 -9.89
CA LEU A 63 -2.76 7.18 -8.53
C LEU A 63 -2.41 5.97 -7.65
N TYR A 64 -2.53 4.76 -8.19
CA TYR A 64 -2.14 3.54 -7.50
C TYR A 64 -0.65 3.52 -7.18
N PHE A 65 0.20 3.92 -8.12
CA PHE A 65 1.64 4.00 -7.92
C PHE A 65 2.01 4.99 -6.80
N LYS A 66 1.34 6.16 -6.77
CA LYS A 66 1.48 7.14 -5.68
C LYS A 66 1.10 6.54 -4.32
N VAL A 67 -0.03 5.83 -4.25
CA VAL A 67 -0.47 5.15 -3.01
C VAL A 67 0.54 4.09 -2.57
N LEU A 68 1.08 3.32 -3.50
CA LEU A 68 2.07 2.29 -3.21
C LEU A 68 3.36 2.89 -2.64
N PHE A 69 3.82 4.03 -3.18
CA PHE A 69 5.01 4.72 -2.69
C PHE A 69 4.79 5.31 -1.29
N SER A 70 3.66 5.97 -1.07
CA SER A 70 3.28 6.52 0.24
C SER A 70 3.21 5.43 1.31
N ARG A 71 2.68 4.25 0.97
CA ARG A 71 2.66 3.09 1.89
C ARG A 71 4.08 2.66 2.30
N ARG A 72 5.04 2.64 1.37
CA ARG A 72 6.43 2.28 1.66
C ARG A 72 7.10 3.30 2.57
N LEU A 73 6.90 4.60 2.33
CA LEU A 73 7.45 5.66 3.18
C LEU A 73 6.85 5.64 4.58
N LEU A 74 5.52 5.48 4.68
CA LEU A 74 4.83 5.46 5.96
C LEU A 74 5.27 4.26 6.80
N LYS A 75 5.44 3.09 6.18
CA LYS A 75 5.99 1.89 6.85
C LYS A 75 7.40 2.13 7.41
N ARG A 76 8.26 2.87 6.70
CA ARG A 76 9.59 3.25 7.20
C ARG A 76 9.50 4.19 8.40
N LYS A 77 8.59 5.18 8.39
CA LYS A 77 8.38 6.08 9.53
C LYS A 77 7.89 5.31 10.76
N VAL A 78 6.90 4.44 10.57
CA VAL A 78 6.38 3.55 11.64
C VAL A 78 7.50 2.70 12.23
N ASN A 79 8.32 2.05 11.40
CA ASN A 79 9.43 1.21 11.89
C ASN A 79 10.49 2.01 12.66
N LYS A 80 10.73 3.28 12.33
CA LYS A 80 11.63 4.15 13.10
C LYS A 80 11.06 4.47 14.48
N LEU A 81 9.79 4.88 14.52
CA LEU A 81 9.09 5.19 15.77
C LEU A 81 9.03 3.97 16.70
N VAL A 82 8.73 2.78 16.15
CA VAL A 82 8.74 1.53 16.92
C VAL A 82 10.11 1.25 17.55
N LYS A 83 11.20 1.50 16.81
CA LYS A 83 12.57 1.34 17.36
C LYS A 83 12.90 2.38 18.43
N GLU A 84 12.43 3.61 18.29
CA GLU A 84 12.63 4.65 19.30
C GLU A 84 11.87 4.32 20.59
N VAL A 85 10.65 3.80 20.48
CA VAL A 85 9.87 3.32 21.64
C VAL A 85 10.59 2.15 22.32
N ASP A 86 11.01 1.12 21.58
CA ASP A 86 11.74 -0.03 22.15
C ASP A 86 13.05 0.39 22.83
N LYS A 87 13.75 1.40 22.30
CA LYS A 87 14.95 1.94 22.94
C LYS A 87 14.62 2.66 24.25
N LYS A 88 13.58 3.50 24.26
CA LYS A 88 13.12 4.20 25.47
C LYS A 88 12.67 3.22 26.55
N ASP A 89 11.95 2.15 26.19
CA ASP A 89 11.52 1.12 27.13
C ASP A 89 12.72 0.41 27.78
N LYS A 90 13.76 0.09 27.00
CA LYS A 90 15.01 -0.47 27.51
C LYS A 90 15.74 0.48 28.44
N ASP A 91 15.77 1.77 28.13
CA ASP A 91 16.42 2.78 28.97
C ASP A 91 15.66 3.00 30.29
N ILE A 92 14.32 3.01 30.25
CA ILE A 92 13.46 3.02 31.45
C ILE A 92 13.73 1.79 32.32
N GLN A 93 13.80 0.59 31.73
CA GLN A 93 14.08 -0.64 32.46
C GLN A 93 15.47 -0.61 33.13
N LYS A 94 16.49 -0.07 32.45
CA LYS A 94 17.83 0.10 33.04
C LYS A 94 17.84 1.09 34.20
N LEU A 95 17.12 2.20 34.07
CA LEU A 95 16.98 3.21 35.13
C LEU A 95 16.29 2.61 36.36
N SER A 96 15.20 1.86 36.18
CA SER A 96 14.54 1.14 37.29
C SER A 96 15.44 0.10 37.95
N ARG A 97 16.26 -0.64 37.19
CA ARG A 97 17.24 -1.57 37.77
C ARG A 97 18.29 -0.85 38.61
N LYS A 98 18.80 0.27 38.12
CA LYS A 98 19.82 1.05 38.82
C LYS A 98 19.26 1.63 40.12
N SER A 99 18.06 2.18 40.11
CA SER A 99 17.43 2.72 41.33
C SER A 99 17.14 1.63 42.37
N GLN A 100 16.76 0.42 41.94
CA GLN A 100 16.62 -0.73 42.84
C GLN A 100 17.97 -1.13 43.47
N LEU A 101 19.02 -1.22 42.65
CA LEU A 101 20.36 -1.55 43.13
C LEU A 101 20.88 -0.52 44.14
N ASP A 102 20.65 0.77 43.87
CA ASP A 102 21.03 1.87 44.76
C ASP A 102 20.24 1.80 46.09
N ALA A 103 18.95 1.48 46.05
CA ALA A 103 18.12 1.31 47.25
C ALA A 103 18.58 0.11 48.11
N ASP A 104 18.84 -1.03 47.48
CA ASP A 104 19.32 -2.24 48.15
C ASP A 104 20.70 -2.03 48.79
N PHE A 105 21.58 -1.28 48.11
CA PHE A 105 22.88 -0.89 48.64
C PHE A 105 22.76 -0.03 49.91
N LEU A 106 21.85 0.96 49.90
CA LEU A 106 21.61 1.82 51.06
C LEU A 106 21.01 1.03 52.24
N LEU A 107 20.07 0.12 51.99
CA LEU A 107 19.50 -0.76 53.02
C LEU A 107 20.57 -1.66 53.63
N THR A 108 21.43 -2.25 52.81
CA THR A 108 22.53 -3.11 53.26
C THR A 108 23.52 -2.33 54.12
N LYS A 109 23.90 -1.11 53.71
CA LYS A 109 24.80 -0.24 54.49
C LYS A 109 24.19 0.14 55.84
N LYS A 110 22.89 0.47 55.87
CA LYS A 110 22.16 0.79 57.10
C LYS A 110 22.12 -0.40 58.05
N GLN A 111 21.76 -1.59 57.57
CA GLN A 111 21.75 -2.82 58.35
C GLN A 111 23.13 -3.15 58.93
N ASN A 112 24.19 -2.98 58.14
CA ASN A 112 25.53 -3.26 58.62
C ASN A 112 25.99 -2.28 59.71
N THR A 113 25.54 -1.02 59.63
CA THR A 113 25.83 0.01 60.66
C THR A 113 25.06 -0.28 61.96
N GLU A 114 23.79 -0.68 61.86
CA GLU A 114 22.99 -1.12 63.02
C GLU A 114 23.57 -2.38 63.67
N ARG A 115 24.05 -3.36 62.88
CA ARG A 115 24.73 -4.56 63.40
C ARG A 115 26.01 -4.22 64.15
N LEU A 116 26.82 -3.31 63.64
CA LEU A 116 28.10 -2.91 64.26
C LEU A 116 27.87 -2.23 65.62
N ASN A 117 26.83 -1.39 65.71
CA ASN A 117 26.43 -0.73 66.95
C ASN A 117 25.81 -1.69 67.99
N SER A 118 25.23 -2.83 67.58
CA SER A 118 24.71 -3.86 68.49
C SER A 118 25.78 -4.83 69.02
N SER A 119 26.99 -4.79 68.46
CA SER A 119 28.11 -5.67 68.81
C SER A 119 29.15 -5.02 69.74
N LEU A 120 28.96 -3.73 70.05
CA LEU A 120 29.72 -2.94 71.02
C LEU A 120 28.88 -2.76 72.30
#